data_AF-A0A6S9XRR8-F1
#
_entry.id   AF-A0A6S9XRR8-F1
#
_cell.length_a   1.000
_cell.length_b   1.000
_cell.length_c   1.000
_cell.angle_alpha   90.00
_cell.angle_beta   90.00
_cell.angle_gamma   90.00
#
_symmetry.space_group_name_H-M   'P 1'
#
loop_
_entity.id
_entity.type
_entity.pdbx_description
1 polymer ?
#
loop_
_entity_poly.entity_id
_entity_poly.type
_entity_poly.pdbx_seq_one_letter_code
_entity_poly.pdbx_strand_id
1 'polypeptide(L)'
;MDVAPPPPPRPPPPSPSSLLPPSPPLLPSSPRGPYPVAHRSFTSPLFDRSNRRIDVVYPVLPEGSTRTFPYIAYAHGFDDTGFQSYWRLFSDLASWGYVVGAPLACQFGCDDRAHCKTLPFDPPCFGDSCQLSLLCARAGLLP
;
A
#
# COMPACT_ATOMS: atom_id res chain seq x y z
N MET A 1 50.41 67.76 -6.73
CA MET A 1 49.19 67.12 -7.24
C MET A 1 49.10 65.78 -6.56
N ASP A 2 48.36 65.70 -5.46
CA ASP A 2 48.15 64.45 -4.73
C ASP A 2 47.08 63.64 -5.45
N VAL A 3 47.47 62.48 -5.99
CA VAL A 3 46.56 61.52 -6.60
C VAL A 3 45.99 60.67 -5.47
N ALA A 4 44.67 60.78 -5.25
CA ALA A 4 43.98 59.97 -4.26
C ALA A 4 44.15 58.46 -4.57
N PRO A 5 44.35 57.61 -3.55
CA PRO A 5 44.50 56.18 -3.76
C PRO A 5 43.22 55.57 -4.34
N PRO A 6 43.35 54.50 -5.15
CA PRO A 6 42.20 53.83 -5.75
C PRO A 6 41.29 53.23 -4.67
N PRO A 7 39.96 53.20 -4.91
CA PRO A 7 39.03 52.59 -3.98
C PRO A 7 39.29 51.09 -3.84
N PRO A 8 38.98 50.51 -2.66
CA PRO A 8 39.16 49.08 -2.43
C PRO A 8 38.29 48.24 -3.38
N PRO A 9 38.73 47.02 -3.72
CA PRO A 9 37.96 46.12 -4.57
C PRO A 9 36.63 45.77 -3.90
N ARG A 10 35.57 45.71 -4.70
CA ARG A 10 34.25 45.27 -4.22
C ARG A 10 34.33 43.83 -3.72
N PRO A 11 33.67 43.50 -2.59
CA PRO A 11 33.55 42.12 -2.15
C PRO A 11 32.84 41.28 -3.23
N PRO A 12 33.19 40.00 -3.37
CA PRO A 12 32.54 39.11 -4.31
C PRO A 12 31.05 38.95 -3.94
N PRO A 13 30.16 38.75 -4.93
CA PRO A 13 28.76 38.45 -4.65
C PRO A 13 28.65 37.15 -3.83
N PRO A 14 27.67 37.04 -2.92
CA PRO A 14 27.45 35.83 -2.16
C PRO A 14 27.15 34.64 -3.09
N SER A 15 27.70 33.48 -2.76
CA SER A 15 27.52 32.25 -3.54
C SER A 15 26.03 31.84 -3.63
N PRO A 16 25.57 31.30 -4.76
CA PRO A 16 24.16 30.87 -4.95
C PRO A 16 23.68 29.85 -3.90
N SER A 17 24.61 29.10 -3.30
CA SER A 17 24.34 28.10 -2.26
C SER A 17 23.80 28.67 -0.95
N SER A 18 23.93 29.99 -0.70
CA SER A 18 23.45 30.64 0.53
C SER A 18 21.96 31.02 0.47
N LEU A 19 21.28 30.80 -0.67
CA LEU A 19 19.87 31.13 -0.89
C LEU A 19 18.93 29.92 -0.77
N LEU A 20 19.46 28.72 -0.53
CA LEU A 20 18.61 27.54 -0.34
C LEU A 20 18.04 27.55 1.09
N PRO A 21 16.70 27.45 1.25
CA PRO A 21 16.12 27.26 2.57
C PRO A 21 16.67 25.97 3.19
N PRO A 22 16.81 25.92 4.53
CA PRO A 22 17.22 24.70 5.20
C PRO A 22 16.25 23.57 4.82
N SER A 23 16.80 22.39 4.51
CA SER A 23 16.00 21.20 4.25
C SER A 23 15.01 21.00 5.40
N PRO A 24 13.72 20.71 5.12
CA PRO A 24 12.75 20.46 6.17
C PRO A 24 13.23 19.30 7.05
N PRO A 25 12.96 19.34 8.38
CA PRO A 25 13.30 18.23 9.25
C PRO A 25 12.66 16.95 8.71
N LEU A 26 13.44 15.87 8.67
CA LEU A 26 12.94 14.55 8.31
C LEU A 26 11.77 14.23 9.24
N LEU A 27 10.58 14.05 8.67
CA LEU A 27 9.42 13.61 9.44
C LEU A 27 9.77 12.26 10.11
N PRO A 28 9.36 12.03 11.37
CA PRO A 28 9.58 10.75 12.01
C PRO A 28 8.92 9.66 11.17
N SER A 29 9.64 8.56 10.95
CA SER A 29 9.08 7.37 10.31
C SER A 29 7.82 6.93 11.05
N SER A 30 6.74 6.63 10.32
CA SER A 30 5.49 6.15 10.92
C SER A 30 5.77 5.05 11.96
N PRO A 31 5.22 5.15 13.18
CA PRO A 31 5.46 4.15 14.20
C PRO A 31 4.91 2.80 13.75
N ARG A 32 5.76 1.77 13.78
CA ARG A 32 5.32 0.37 13.61
C ARG A 32 4.63 -0.09 14.88
N GLY A 33 3.62 -0.92 14.72
CA GLY A 33 2.97 -1.59 15.83
C GLY A 33 3.86 -2.67 16.46
N PRO A 34 3.41 -3.26 17.58
CA PRO A 34 4.24 -4.13 18.41
C PRO A 34 4.44 -5.55 17.85
N TYR A 35 3.68 -5.96 16.83
CA TYR A 35 3.77 -7.31 16.28
C TYR A 35 4.76 -7.37 15.12
N PRO A 36 5.69 -8.35 15.10
CA PRO A 36 6.36 -8.72 13.86
C PRO A 36 5.33 -9.18 12.83
N VAL A 37 5.65 -9.05 11.54
CA VAL A 37 4.70 -9.33 10.45
C VAL A 37 5.25 -10.41 9.54
N ALA A 38 4.37 -11.29 9.08
CA ALA A 38 4.64 -12.27 8.03
C ALA A 38 3.65 -12.12 6.87
N HIS A 39 4.04 -12.66 5.72
CA HIS A 39 3.24 -12.73 4.51
C HIS A 39 3.21 -14.16 4.00
N ARG A 40 2.06 -14.58 3.50
CA ARG A 40 1.88 -15.85 2.80
C ARG A 40 0.86 -15.71 1.68
N SER A 41 1.15 -16.33 0.55
CA SER A 41 0.20 -16.44 -0.56
C SER A 41 -0.56 -17.76 -0.49
N PHE A 42 -1.85 -17.70 -0.74
CA PHE A 42 -2.76 -18.84 -0.86
C PHE A 42 -3.39 -18.85 -2.24
N THR A 43 -3.95 -19.99 -2.62
CA THR A 43 -4.75 -20.13 -3.84
C THR A 43 -6.07 -20.80 -3.47
N SER A 44 -7.20 -20.28 -3.97
CA SER A 44 -8.51 -20.88 -3.72
C SER A 44 -9.35 -20.95 -5.01
N PRO A 45 -9.99 -22.11 -5.29
CA PRO A 45 -10.84 -22.27 -6.46
C PRO A 45 -12.14 -21.45 -6.39
N LEU A 46 -12.45 -20.86 -5.22
CA LEU A 46 -13.61 -20.00 -5.02
C LEU A 46 -13.44 -18.60 -5.60
N PHE A 47 -12.20 -18.18 -5.87
CA PHE A 47 -11.92 -16.91 -6.52
C PHE A 47 -12.07 -17.02 -8.03
N ASP A 48 -12.30 -15.87 -8.66
CA ASP A 48 -12.47 -15.78 -10.10
C ASP A 48 -11.27 -16.42 -10.84
N ARG A 49 -11.57 -17.01 -12.00
CA ARG A 49 -10.60 -17.74 -12.81
C ARG A 49 -9.46 -16.86 -13.34
N SER A 50 -9.65 -15.54 -13.42
CA SER A 50 -8.60 -14.60 -13.84
C SER A 50 -7.38 -14.69 -12.93
N ASN A 51 -7.59 -14.78 -11.62
CA ASN A 51 -6.52 -15.04 -10.68
C ASN A 51 -7.06 -15.56 -9.34
N ARG A 52 -6.61 -16.74 -8.93
CA ARG A 52 -7.09 -17.39 -7.70
C ARG A 52 -6.21 -17.13 -6.47
N ARG A 53 -5.20 -16.27 -6.62
CA ARG A 53 -4.24 -15.94 -5.56
C ARG A 53 -4.85 -14.98 -4.55
N ILE A 54 -4.54 -15.21 -3.29
CA ILE A 54 -4.80 -14.30 -2.17
C ILE A 54 -3.49 -14.13 -1.41
N ASP A 55 -3.05 -12.90 -1.23
CA ASP A 55 -1.93 -12.59 -0.35
C ASP A 55 -2.44 -12.21 1.03
N VAL A 56 -1.95 -12.91 2.06
CA VAL A 56 -2.34 -12.66 3.45
C VAL A 56 -1.13 -12.14 4.21
N VAL A 57 -1.31 -10.99 4.86
CA VAL A 57 -0.32 -10.34 5.72
C VAL A 57 -0.86 -10.33 7.14
N TYR A 58 -0.06 -10.80 8.10
CA TYR A 58 -0.56 -11.09 9.45
C TYR A 58 0.51 -10.90 10.53
N PRO A 59 0.10 -10.58 11.77
CA PRO A 59 0.99 -10.53 12.93
C PRO A 59 1.52 -11.93 13.27
N VAL A 60 2.82 -12.00 13.58
CA VAL A 60 3.49 -13.20 14.07
C VAL A 60 3.39 -13.22 15.58
N LEU A 61 2.90 -14.33 16.10
CA LEU A 61 2.84 -14.61 17.53
C LEU A 61 4.03 -15.47 17.96
N PRO A 62 4.50 -15.33 19.21
CA PRO A 62 5.44 -16.28 19.80
C PRO A 62 4.91 -17.72 19.71
N GLU A 63 5.83 -18.66 19.55
CA GLU A 63 5.48 -20.08 19.49
C GLU A 63 4.68 -20.51 20.74
N GLY A 64 3.62 -21.31 20.54
CA GLY A 64 2.74 -21.76 21.61
C GLY A 64 1.71 -20.72 22.10
N SER A 65 1.70 -19.50 21.55
CA SER A 65 0.67 -18.50 21.84
C SER A 65 -0.39 -18.42 20.75
N THR A 66 -1.65 -18.26 21.16
CA THR A 66 -2.80 -18.15 20.25
C THR A 66 -3.54 -16.86 20.55
N ARG A 67 -3.76 -16.05 19.51
CA ARG A 67 -4.55 -14.83 19.59
C ARG A 67 -5.31 -14.63 18.29
N THR A 68 -6.53 -14.12 18.40
CA THR A 68 -7.35 -13.72 17.25
C THR A 68 -7.18 -12.24 16.96
N PHE A 69 -7.23 -11.90 15.68
CA PHE A 69 -7.06 -10.54 15.19
C PHE A 69 -8.20 -10.22 14.21
N PRO A 70 -8.67 -8.95 14.16
CA PRO A 70 -9.62 -8.52 13.14
C PRO A 70 -9.06 -8.73 11.73
N TYR A 71 -9.92 -9.20 10.84
CA TYR A 71 -9.60 -9.46 9.44
C TYR A 71 -10.08 -8.30 8.55
N ILE A 72 -9.22 -7.88 7.62
CA ILE A 72 -9.51 -6.90 6.58
C ILE A 72 -9.43 -7.63 5.24
N ALA A 73 -10.55 -7.68 4.52
CA ALA A 73 -10.58 -8.03 3.12
C ALA A 73 -10.25 -6.78 2.29
N TYR A 74 -9.19 -6.84 1.49
CA TYR A 74 -8.77 -5.73 0.65
C TYR A 74 -8.95 -6.05 -0.84
N ALA A 75 -9.64 -5.19 -1.58
CA ALA A 75 -9.65 -5.20 -3.04
C ALA A 75 -8.73 -4.12 -3.59
N HIS A 76 -7.94 -4.50 -4.59
CA HIS A 76 -7.12 -3.57 -5.34
C HIS A 76 -7.94 -2.77 -6.36
N GLY A 77 -7.37 -1.68 -6.85
CA GLY A 77 -7.96 -0.88 -7.91
C GLY A 77 -7.86 -1.54 -9.30
N PHE A 78 -8.45 -0.88 -10.29
CA PHE A 78 -8.32 -1.26 -11.70
C PHE A 78 -6.84 -1.23 -12.14
N ASP A 79 -6.41 -2.27 -12.84
CA ASP A 79 -5.03 -2.50 -13.33
C ASP A 79 -3.96 -2.61 -12.22
N ASP A 80 -4.37 -2.74 -10.95
CA ASP A 80 -3.42 -2.83 -9.84
C ASP A 80 -2.95 -4.28 -9.57
N THR A 81 -1.73 -4.42 -9.05
CA THR A 81 -1.08 -5.72 -8.80
C THR A 81 -1.29 -6.26 -7.37
N GLY A 82 -2.22 -5.66 -6.61
CA GLY A 82 -2.61 -6.09 -5.28
C GLY A 82 -1.48 -5.93 -4.26
N PHE A 83 -1.05 -7.05 -3.66
CA PHE A 83 -0.04 -7.03 -2.60
C PHE A 83 1.22 -6.26 -2.96
N GLN A 84 1.70 -6.34 -4.21
CA GLN A 84 2.93 -5.66 -4.61
C GLN A 84 2.82 -4.12 -4.52
N SER A 85 1.64 -3.57 -4.80
CA SER A 85 1.38 -2.13 -4.69
C SER A 85 1.21 -1.67 -3.24
N TYR A 86 0.66 -2.52 -2.37
CA TYR A 86 0.19 -2.13 -1.03
C TYR A 86 0.94 -2.80 0.14
N TRP A 87 2.03 -3.54 -0.11
CA TRP A 87 2.71 -4.34 0.92
C TRP A 87 3.09 -3.53 2.17
N ARG A 88 3.49 -2.26 2.02
CA ARG A 88 3.83 -1.39 3.16
C ARG A 88 2.62 -1.09 4.02
N LEU A 89 1.51 -0.69 3.41
CA LEU A 89 0.24 -0.43 4.09
C LEU A 89 -0.23 -1.68 4.85
N PHE A 90 -0.19 -2.84 4.20
CA PHE A 90 -0.62 -4.09 4.83
C PHE A 90 0.32 -4.50 5.97
N SER A 91 1.63 -4.28 5.82
CA SER A 91 2.60 -4.53 6.88
C SER A 91 2.38 -3.62 8.08
N ASP A 92 2.09 -2.35 7.84
CA ASP A 92 1.81 -1.40 8.92
C ASP A 92 0.53 -1.80 9.66
N LEU A 93 -0.57 -2.10 8.95
CA LEU A 93 -1.81 -2.61 9.54
C LEU A 93 -1.57 -3.89 10.34
N ALA A 94 -0.84 -4.87 9.77
CA ALA A 94 -0.57 -6.13 10.44
C ALA A 94 0.30 -5.95 11.70
N SER A 95 1.23 -5.00 11.69
CA SER A 95 2.05 -4.69 12.86
C SER A 95 1.23 -4.19 14.05
N TRP A 96 0.04 -3.63 13.80
CA TRP A 96 -0.91 -3.19 14.82
C TRP A 96 -1.94 -4.27 15.23
N GLY A 97 -1.86 -5.47 14.65
CA GLY A 97 -2.73 -6.59 15.00
C GLY A 97 -3.95 -6.72 14.09
N TYR A 98 -3.79 -6.49 12.79
CA TYR A 98 -4.80 -6.84 11.78
C TYR A 98 -4.30 -7.97 10.90
N VAL A 99 -5.20 -8.83 10.44
CA VAL A 99 -4.89 -9.75 9.33
C VAL A 99 -5.47 -9.14 8.07
N VAL A 100 -4.67 -8.96 7.03
CA VAL A 100 -5.11 -8.40 5.75
C VAL A 100 -5.02 -9.49 4.69
N GLY A 101 -6.15 -9.83 4.07
CA GLY A 101 -6.16 -10.69 2.89
C GLY A 101 -6.53 -9.90 1.64
N ALA A 102 -5.66 -9.96 0.64
CA ALA A 102 -5.76 -9.23 -0.62
C ALA A 102 -5.78 -10.21 -1.80
N PRO A 103 -6.96 -10.55 -2.34
CA PRO A 103 -7.10 -11.26 -3.60
C PRO A 103 -6.51 -10.48 -4.76
N LEU A 104 -6.03 -11.19 -5.78
CA LEU A 104 -5.54 -10.60 -7.04
C LEU A 104 -6.49 -10.83 -8.23
N ALA A 105 -7.67 -11.40 -7.99
CA ALA A 105 -8.62 -11.66 -9.05
C ALA A 105 -9.18 -10.35 -9.63
N CYS A 106 -9.59 -10.38 -10.90
CA CYS A 106 -10.27 -9.29 -11.56
C CYS A 106 -9.45 -7.98 -11.69
N GLN A 107 -8.15 -8.08 -11.97
CA GLN A 107 -7.25 -6.93 -12.20
C GLN A 107 -7.86 -5.87 -13.14
N PHE A 108 -8.51 -6.29 -14.22
CA PHE A 108 -9.13 -5.41 -15.21
C PHE A 108 -10.67 -5.44 -15.16
N GLY A 109 -11.24 -5.88 -14.04
CA GLY A 109 -12.65 -6.26 -13.93
C GLY A 109 -12.85 -7.77 -14.00
N CYS A 110 -13.99 -8.23 -13.51
CA CYS A 110 -14.36 -9.64 -13.53
C CYS A 110 -15.04 -9.93 -14.87
N ASP A 111 -14.25 -10.36 -15.87
CA ASP A 111 -14.78 -10.68 -17.20
C ASP A 111 -15.29 -12.12 -17.24
N ASP A 112 -16.44 -12.35 -16.60
CA ASP A 112 -17.36 -13.36 -17.07
C ASP A 112 -18.38 -12.68 -17.98
N ARG A 113 -18.40 -13.05 -19.26
CA ARG A 113 -19.36 -12.51 -20.23
C ARG A 113 -20.85 -12.66 -19.81
N ALA A 114 -21.13 -13.45 -18.76
CA ALA A 114 -22.43 -13.60 -18.14
C ALA A 114 -22.71 -12.61 -16.99
N HIS A 115 -21.69 -12.07 -16.31
CA HIS A 115 -21.84 -11.17 -15.16
C HIS A 115 -20.92 -9.93 -15.21
N CYS A 116 -20.47 -9.50 -16.41
CA CYS A 116 -19.87 -8.18 -16.60
C CYS A 116 -20.87 -7.07 -16.22
N LYS A 117 -20.82 -6.67 -14.94
CA LYS A 117 -21.61 -5.60 -14.36
C LYS A 117 -20.76 -4.35 -14.27
N THR A 118 -21.35 -3.21 -14.61
CA THR A 118 -20.74 -1.89 -14.49
C THR A 118 -21.77 -0.98 -13.85
N LEU A 119 -21.43 -0.30 -12.76
CA LEU A 119 -22.29 0.75 -12.19
C LEU A 119 -22.01 2.09 -12.89
N PRO A 120 -22.88 3.10 -12.76
CA PRO A 120 -22.59 4.43 -13.28
C PRO A 120 -21.21 4.91 -12.80
N PHE A 121 -20.38 5.37 -13.73
CA PHE A 121 -19.01 5.86 -13.51
C PHE A 121 -17.93 4.82 -13.20
N ASP A 122 -18.27 3.53 -13.15
CA ASP A 122 -17.27 2.46 -13.02
C ASP A 122 -16.57 2.17 -14.36
N PRO A 123 -15.30 1.69 -14.34
CA PRO A 123 -14.70 1.04 -15.50
C PRO A 123 -15.54 -0.19 -15.94
N PRO A 124 -15.47 -0.58 -17.22
CA PRO A 124 -16.18 -1.76 -17.72
C PRO A 124 -15.91 -3.02 -16.87
N CYS A 125 -16.99 -3.75 -16.53
CA CYS A 125 -16.98 -5.00 -15.77
C CYS A 125 -16.44 -4.92 -14.33
N PHE A 126 -16.44 -3.72 -13.71
CA PHE A 126 -15.91 -3.52 -12.36
C PHE A 126 -16.96 -3.61 -11.24
N GLY A 127 -18.24 -3.72 -11.59
CA GLY A 127 -19.37 -3.64 -10.65
C GLY A 127 -19.45 -4.78 -9.62
N ASP A 128 -18.75 -5.90 -9.84
CA ASP A 128 -18.72 -7.05 -8.94
C ASP A 128 -17.37 -7.23 -8.22
N SER A 129 -16.39 -6.36 -8.46
CA SER A 129 -15.09 -6.35 -7.75
C SER A 129 -15.26 -6.28 -6.22
N CYS A 130 -16.26 -5.54 -5.74
CA CYS A 130 -16.63 -5.46 -4.31
C CYS A 130 -17.14 -6.79 -3.73
N GLN A 131 -17.78 -7.66 -4.52
CA GLN A 131 -18.24 -8.97 -4.03
C GLN A 131 -17.06 -9.90 -3.72
N LEU A 132 -15.94 -9.75 -4.42
CA LEU A 132 -14.71 -10.50 -4.16
C LEU A 132 -14.16 -10.21 -2.75
N SER A 133 -14.27 -8.96 -2.29
CA SER A 133 -13.91 -8.57 -0.91
C SER A 133 -14.84 -9.23 0.12
N LEU A 134 -16.13 -9.32 -0.19
CA LEU A 134 -17.12 -10.00 0.66
C LEU A 134 -16.91 -11.51 0.71
N LEU A 135 -16.48 -12.13 -0.40
CA LEU A 135 -16.06 -13.53 -0.45
C LEU A 135 -14.86 -13.77 0.45
N CYS A 136 -13.86 -12.87 0.45
CA CYS A 136 -12.75 -12.93 1.41
C CYS A 136 -13.21 -12.86 2.87
N ALA A 137 -14.19 -11.99 3.19
CA ALA A 137 -14.73 -11.87 4.53
C ALA A 137 -15.61 -13.07 4.95
N ARG A 138 -16.28 -13.72 4.00
CA ARG A 138 -17.15 -14.89 4.24
C ARG A 138 -16.42 -16.23 4.17
N ALA A 139 -15.28 -16.32 3.48
CA ALA A 139 -14.65 -17.60 3.15
C ALA A 139 -14.09 -18.36 4.35
N GLY A 140 -14.12 -17.82 5.58
CA GLY A 140 -13.72 -18.58 6.78
C GLY A 140 -12.38 -19.28 6.60
N LEU A 141 -11.47 -18.65 5.84
CA LEU A 141 -10.18 -19.21 5.49
C LEU A 141 -9.22 -18.95 6.64
N LEU A 142 -9.45 -19.66 7.75
CA LEU A 142 -8.49 -20.26 8.69
C LEU A 142 -9.31 -20.86 9.88
N PRO A 143 -8.86 -21.98 10.47
CA PRO A 143 -9.62 -22.79 11.43
C PRO A 143 -10.03 -22.06 12.71
#